data_AF-A0A936RZ14-F1
#
_entry.id   AF-A0A936RZ14-F1
#
_cell.length_a   1.000
_cell.length_b   1.000
_cell.length_c   1.000
_cell.angle_alpha   90.00
_cell.angle_beta   90.00
_cell.angle_gamma   90.00
#
_symmetry.space_group_name_H-M   'P 1'
#
loop_
_entity.id
_entity.type
_entity.pdbx_description
1 polymer ?
#
loop_
_entity_poly.entity_id
_entity_poly.type
_entity_poly.pdbx_seq_one_letter_code
_entity_poly.pdbx_strand_id
1 'polypeptide(L)'
;MFDISEVEGYDHDRRAPQFSPFLPNASAGGIGPGSAYFSFHREARVLSSVERKNGVRTGYAGSECYLSLVDRDFAPFHVSLAQLGGSAWVTNRDLPMVMPVGRTSDFTLLDSVPIGSIRCLRGPTKPIAAVTGGAINWRLISHLSINFLALDDLADGGAVVALRELLNLYAERGDGAYRGQVDSLQGVSTKQVVRRVPHDGPIIFGRGVEISVKLDEAAFAGASPFMLGMVLEHFFARHVALNTYSETVLHSVSHGEIYRWPARIGDKPLI
;
A
#
# COMPACT_ATOMS: atom_id res chain seq x y z
N MET A 1 -12.60 11.21 -7.24
CA MET A 1 -12.88 9.89 -7.82
C MET A 1 -11.84 8.92 -7.29
N PHE A 2 -12.27 7.80 -6.72
CA PHE A 2 -11.40 6.75 -6.18
C PHE A 2 -11.15 5.69 -7.25
N ASP A 3 -12.19 5.10 -7.83
CA ASP A 3 -12.07 4.07 -8.86
C ASP A 3 -13.25 4.14 -9.84
N ILE A 4 -13.08 3.60 -11.04
CA ILE A 4 -14.13 3.53 -12.07
C ILE A 4 -14.42 2.06 -12.33
N SER A 5 -15.62 1.61 -11.97
CA SER A 5 -16.01 0.20 -12.07
C SER A 5 -16.64 -0.15 -13.40
N GLU A 6 -17.40 0.77 -13.98
CA GLU A 6 -18.17 0.54 -15.21
C GLU A 6 -18.21 1.80 -16.04
N VAL A 7 -18.07 1.63 -17.36
CA VAL A 7 -18.16 2.70 -18.35
C VAL A 7 -19.02 2.22 -19.52
N GLU A 8 -20.04 3.00 -19.84
CA GLU A 8 -20.98 2.77 -20.93
C GLU A 8 -21.00 3.99 -21.85
N GLY A 9 -20.94 3.75 -23.16
CA GLY A 9 -21.12 4.80 -24.15
C GLY A 9 -22.56 4.91 -24.59
N TYR A 10 -22.96 6.09 -25.03
CA TYR A 10 -24.28 6.33 -25.62
C TYR A 10 -24.11 7.16 -26.90
N ASP A 11 -24.52 6.60 -28.03
CA ASP A 11 -24.69 7.30 -29.30
C ASP A 11 -26.10 7.93 -29.37
N HIS A 12 -26.31 8.87 -30.29
CA HIS A 12 -27.60 9.50 -30.58
C HIS A 12 -28.73 8.46 -30.84
N ASP A 13 -28.39 7.28 -31.38
CA ASP A 13 -29.33 6.18 -31.68
C ASP A 13 -29.48 5.13 -30.55
N ARG A 14 -29.08 5.44 -29.30
CA ARG A 14 -29.22 4.62 -28.08
C ARG A 14 -28.49 3.27 -28.06
N ARG A 15 -27.61 2.96 -29.01
CA ARG A 15 -26.75 1.77 -28.90
C ARG A 15 -25.65 2.04 -27.87
N ALA A 16 -25.59 1.20 -26.84
CA ALA A 16 -24.63 1.33 -25.77
C ALA A 16 -23.42 0.38 -25.96
N PRO A 17 -22.26 0.85 -26.47
CA PRO A 17 -21.04 0.08 -26.33
C PRO A 17 -20.65 0.01 -24.85
N GLN A 18 -20.56 -1.21 -24.30
CA GLN A 18 -20.02 -1.44 -22.98
C GLN A 18 -18.49 -1.47 -23.06
N PHE A 19 -17.82 -0.69 -22.21
CA PHE A 19 -16.37 -0.65 -22.16
C PHE A 19 -15.85 -1.53 -21.02
N SER A 20 -14.94 -2.43 -21.34
CA SER A 20 -14.23 -3.24 -20.36
C SER A 20 -12.91 -2.56 -19.93
N PRO A 21 -12.42 -2.79 -18.71
CA PRO A 21 -11.10 -2.30 -18.31
C PRO A 21 -10.00 -2.84 -19.23
N PHE A 22 -9.12 -1.97 -19.73
CA PHE A 22 -8.01 -2.35 -20.63
C PHE A 22 -7.04 -3.35 -19.98
N LEU A 23 -6.73 -3.13 -18.70
CA LEU A 23 -6.02 -4.08 -17.86
C LEU A 23 -7.06 -4.68 -16.89
N PRO A 24 -7.54 -5.91 -17.13
CA PRO A 24 -8.44 -6.55 -16.18
C PRO A 24 -7.70 -6.75 -14.86
N ASN A 25 -8.26 -6.24 -13.77
CA ASN A 25 -7.91 -6.73 -12.45
C ASN A 25 -8.24 -8.23 -12.41
N ALA A 26 -7.61 -9.04 -11.56
CA ALA A 26 -7.89 -10.48 -11.45
C ALA A 26 -9.39 -10.83 -11.22
N SER A 27 -10.21 -9.83 -10.87
CA SER A 27 -11.66 -9.87 -10.66
C SER A 27 -12.51 -9.53 -11.90
N ALA A 28 -11.90 -9.05 -13.00
CA ALA A 28 -12.64 -8.63 -14.19
C ALA A 28 -12.90 -9.84 -15.09
N GLY A 29 -14.18 -10.17 -15.26
CA GLY A 29 -14.67 -11.29 -16.07
C GLY A 29 -14.20 -11.22 -17.52
N GLY A 30 -14.12 -12.40 -18.13
CA GLY A 30 -13.50 -12.64 -19.42
C GLY A 30 -14.05 -11.83 -20.60
N ILE A 31 -13.17 -11.70 -21.58
CA ILE A 31 -13.27 -10.89 -22.80
C ILE A 31 -14.44 -11.37 -23.67
N GLY A 32 -15.46 -10.52 -23.84
CA GLY A 32 -16.51 -10.73 -24.85
C GLY A 32 -16.01 -10.33 -26.25
N PRO A 33 -16.40 -11.05 -27.32
CA PRO A 33 -16.07 -10.67 -28.70
C PRO A 33 -16.76 -9.34 -29.06
N GLY A 34 -15.98 -8.33 -29.45
CA GLY A 34 -16.45 -6.98 -29.78
C GLY A 34 -16.29 -5.93 -28.66
N SER A 35 -15.44 -6.20 -27.67
CA SER A 35 -15.23 -5.32 -26.52
C SER A 35 -14.44 -4.05 -26.87
N ALA A 36 -15.02 -2.92 -26.51
CA ALA A 36 -14.32 -1.65 -26.39
C ALA A 36 -13.62 -1.60 -25.02
N TYR A 37 -12.54 -0.83 -24.91
CA TYR A 37 -11.75 -0.75 -23.69
C TYR A 37 -11.71 0.66 -23.13
N PHE A 38 -11.66 0.76 -21.80
CA PHE A 38 -11.30 1.99 -21.12
C PHE A 38 -10.04 1.81 -20.28
N SER A 39 -9.23 2.86 -20.21
CA SER A 39 -8.20 2.99 -19.20
C SER A 39 -8.40 4.31 -18.46
N PHE A 40 -8.04 4.34 -17.19
CA PHE A 40 -8.02 5.59 -16.44
C PHE A 40 -6.68 5.75 -15.75
N HIS A 41 -6.23 7.00 -15.65
CA HIS A 41 -5.03 7.34 -14.91
C HIS A 41 -5.31 8.55 -14.02
N ARG A 42 -4.46 8.71 -13.00
CA ARG A 42 -4.57 9.82 -12.05
C ARG A 42 -3.33 10.68 -12.13
N GLU A 43 -3.53 11.98 -12.10
CA GLU A 43 -2.46 12.96 -12.05
C GLU A 43 -2.61 13.85 -10.80
N ALA A 44 -1.50 14.45 -10.39
CA ALA A 44 -1.51 15.40 -9.30
C ALA A 44 -2.34 16.61 -9.73
N ARG A 45 -3.25 17.06 -8.87
CA ARG A 45 -4.10 18.21 -9.19
C ARG A 45 -3.24 19.46 -9.35
N VAL A 46 -3.45 20.19 -10.44
CA VAL A 46 -2.84 21.51 -10.64
C VAL A 46 -3.69 22.56 -9.92
N LEU A 47 -3.08 23.31 -9.00
CA LEU A 47 -3.77 24.40 -8.29
C LEU A 47 -4.08 25.56 -9.24
N SER A 48 -5.30 26.08 -9.12
CA SER A 48 -5.72 27.29 -9.84
C SER A 48 -4.90 28.51 -9.41
N SER A 49 -4.88 29.57 -10.24
CA SER A 49 -4.16 30.81 -9.93
C SER A 49 -4.67 31.48 -8.64
N VAL A 50 -5.97 31.34 -8.34
CA VAL A 50 -6.57 31.87 -7.11
C VAL A 50 -6.13 31.04 -5.89
N GLU A 51 -6.16 29.72 -5.97
CA GLU A 51 -5.71 28.84 -4.88
C GLU A 51 -4.21 28.96 -4.61
N ARG A 52 -3.39 29.20 -5.63
CA ARG A 52 -1.95 29.50 -5.43
C ARG A 52 -1.72 30.80 -4.67
N LYS A 53 -2.56 31.82 -4.89
CA LYS A 53 -2.42 33.14 -4.27
C LYS A 53 -3.01 33.18 -2.84
N ASN A 54 -4.18 32.57 -2.66
CA ASN A 54 -4.94 32.64 -1.42
C ASN A 54 -4.73 31.41 -0.51
N GLY A 55 -4.03 30.39 -1.00
CA GLY A 55 -3.89 29.11 -0.32
C GLY A 55 -5.09 28.19 -0.52
N VAL A 56 -4.89 26.93 -0.15
CA VAL A 56 -5.93 25.89 -0.13
C VAL A 56 -6.51 25.77 1.28
N ARG A 57 -7.80 25.41 1.37
CA ARG A 57 -8.52 25.24 2.65
C ARG A 57 -7.83 24.23 3.58
N THR A 58 -7.21 23.19 3.01
CA THR A 58 -6.47 22.15 3.71
C THR A 58 -5.21 21.82 2.93
N GLY A 59 -4.22 21.16 3.58
CA GLY A 59 -2.99 20.74 2.90
C GLY A 59 -3.16 19.63 1.85
N TYR A 60 -4.38 19.17 1.59
CA TYR A 60 -4.67 18.09 0.64
C TYR A 60 -5.28 18.66 -0.65
N ALA A 61 -4.47 18.77 -1.71
CA ALA A 61 -4.94 19.25 -3.02
C ALA A 61 -5.81 18.22 -3.77
N GLY A 62 -5.57 16.92 -3.52
CA GLY A 62 -6.22 15.81 -4.22
C GLY A 62 -5.58 15.50 -5.58
N SER A 63 -6.26 14.66 -6.35
CA SER A 63 -5.85 14.25 -7.70
C SER A 63 -6.95 14.50 -8.72
N GLU A 64 -6.52 14.57 -9.98
CA GLU A 64 -7.38 14.56 -11.16
C GLU A 64 -7.39 13.15 -11.75
N CYS A 65 -8.47 12.79 -12.44
CA CYS A 65 -8.65 11.48 -13.03
C CYS A 65 -9.05 11.68 -14.48
N TYR A 66 -8.32 11.04 -15.38
CA TYR A 66 -8.54 11.09 -16.82
C TYR A 66 -8.96 9.70 -17.29
N LEU A 67 -9.97 9.67 -18.14
CA LEU A 67 -10.51 8.45 -18.75
C LEU A 67 -10.19 8.48 -20.24
N SER A 68 -9.61 7.39 -20.74
CA SER A 68 -9.29 7.18 -22.14
C SER A 68 -10.08 5.98 -22.65
N LEU A 69 -10.69 6.13 -23.83
CA LEU A 69 -11.52 5.11 -24.47
C LEU A 69 -10.86 4.66 -25.77
N VAL A 70 -10.83 3.35 -25.99
CA VAL A 70 -10.12 2.74 -27.12
C VAL A 70 -10.97 1.62 -27.69
N ASP A 71 -11.14 1.60 -29.02
CA ASP A 71 -11.85 0.52 -29.71
C ASP A 71 -10.89 -0.67 -29.94
N ARG A 72 -11.42 -1.81 -30.40
CA ARG A 72 -10.66 -3.02 -30.73
C ARG A 72 -9.47 -2.76 -31.66
N ASP A 73 -9.64 -1.88 -32.64
CA ASP A 73 -8.61 -1.57 -33.63
C ASP A 73 -7.64 -0.45 -33.17
N PHE A 74 -7.68 -0.10 -31.88
CA PHE A 74 -6.89 0.98 -31.27
C PHE A 74 -7.09 2.34 -31.94
N ALA A 75 -8.16 2.51 -32.71
CA ALA A 75 -8.54 3.78 -33.30
C ALA A 75 -9.21 4.67 -32.23
N PRO A 76 -8.92 5.99 -32.20
CA PRO A 76 -9.73 6.94 -31.47
C PRO A 76 -11.19 6.79 -31.94
N PHE A 77 -12.12 6.64 -31.00
CA PHE A 77 -13.52 6.31 -31.30
C PHE A 77 -14.16 7.27 -32.31
N HIS A 78 -15.09 6.73 -33.09
CA HIS A 78 -15.87 7.50 -34.05
C HIS A 78 -16.65 8.62 -33.33
N VAL A 79 -16.77 9.79 -33.97
CA VAL A 79 -17.34 11.05 -33.43
C VAL A 79 -18.83 10.94 -33.03
N SER A 80 -19.47 9.77 -33.19
CA SER A 80 -20.87 9.55 -32.85
C SER A 80 -21.11 9.29 -31.35
N LEU A 81 -20.07 9.01 -30.56
CA LEU A 81 -20.20 8.88 -29.11
C LEU A 81 -20.52 10.24 -28.46
N ALA A 82 -21.76 10.41 -27.98
CA ALA A 82 -22.26 11.69 -27.47
C ALA A 82 -22.24 11.79 -25.93
N GLN A 83 -22.43 10.67 -25.23
CA GLN A 83 -22.49 10.64 -23.78
C GLN A 83 -21.79 9.41 -23.19
N LEU A 84 -21.24 9.58 -21.99
CA LEU A 84 -20.73 8.49 -21.16
C LEU A 84 -21.59 8.35 -19.91
N GLY A 85 -21.99 7.12 -19.61
CA GLY A 85 -22.56 6.71 -18.33
C GLY A 85 -21.65 5.70 -17.64
N GLY A 86 -21.93 5.43 -16.38
CA GLY A 86 -21.16 4.44 -15.63
C GLY A 86 -21.21 4.65 -14.13
N SER A 87 -20.50 3.77 -13.44
CA SER A 87 -20.41 3.75 -11.98
C SER A 87 -18.97 4.00 -11.55
N ALA A 88 -18.82 4.84 -10.52
CA ALA A 88 -17.51 5.15 -9.96
C ALA A 88 -17.58 5.22 -8.43
N TRP A 89 -16.54 4.71 -7.79
CA TRP A 89 -16.30 4.92 -6.38
C TRP A 89 -15.74 6.32 -6.15
N VAL A 90 -16.31 7.05 -5.21
CA VAL A 90 -15.92 8.42 -4.90
C VAL A 90 -15.58 8.59 -3.43
N THR A 91 -14.75 9.58 -3.14
CA THR A 91 -14.36 9.97 -1.78
C THR A 91 -14.41 11.49 -1.66
N ASN A 92 -14.62 11.99 -0.45
CA ASN A 92 -14.86 13.40 -0.16
C ASN A 92 -13.58 14.22 0.06
N ARG A 93 -12.45 13.80 -0.53
CA ARG A 93 -11.14 14.48 -0.46
C ARG A 93 -10.79 14.92 0.97
N ASP A 94 -10.71 16.23 1.20
CA ASP A 94 -10.31 16.86 2.46
C ASP A 94 -11.45 17.07 3.46
N LEU A 95 -12.69 16.70 3.11
CA LEU A 95 -13.84 16.83 4.00
C LEU A 95 -13.61 16.21 5.39
N PRO A 96 -12.98 15.02 5.54
CA PRO A 96 -12.73 14.46 6.85
C PRO A 96 -11.87 15.37 7.74
N MET A 97 -11.00 16.21 7.16
CA MET A 97 -10.14 17.12 7.93
C MET A 97 -10.90 18.33 8.51
N VAL A 98 -12.06 18.68 7.93
CA VAL A 98 -12.87 19.83 8.36
C VAL A 98 -14.17 19.40 9.06
N MET A 99 -14.36 18.09 9.22
CA MET A 99 -15.53 17.54 9.88
C MET A 99 -15.52 17.93 11.38
N PRO A 100 -16.62 18.49 11.92
CA PRO A 100 -16.72 18.74 13.34
C PRO A 100 -16.88 17.40 14.07
N VAL A 101 -15.89 17.05 14.90
CA VAL A 101 -15.90 15.83 15.72
C VAL A 101 -15.90 16.21 17.20
N GLY A 102 -16.51 15.38 18.05
CA GLY A 102 -16.61 15.60 19.50
C GLY A 102 -17.90 16.29 19.94
N ARG A 103 -18.96 16.24 19.11
CA ARG A 103 -20.29 16.75 19.48
C ARG A 103 -21.09 15.68 20.25
N THR A 104 -22.34 16.00 20.60
CA THR A 104 -23.26 15.04 21.22
C THR A 104 -23.46 13.80 20.34
N SER A 105 -23.60 14.00 19.02
CA SER A 105 -23.49 12.97 17.99
C SER A 105 -22.67 13.52 16.83
N ASP A 106 -21.67 12.77 16.39
CA ASP A 106 -20.78 13.12 15.28
C ASP A 106 -21.36 12.72 13.92
N PHE A 107 -22.27 11.74 13.89
CA PHE A 107 -22.96 11.30 12.67
C PHE A 107 -24.47 11.24 12.85
N THR A 108 -25.17 11.34 11.71
CA THR A 108 -26.60 11.14 11.57
C THR A 108 -26.83 9.94 10.66
N LEU A 109 -27.71 9.02 11.06
CA LEU A 109 -28.14 7.93 10.20
C LEU A 109 -29.12 8.42 9.14
N LEU A 110 -29.07 7.77 7.97
CA LEU A 110 -30.11 7.92 6.94
C LEU A 110 -31.35 7.11 7.30
N ASP A 111 -31.16 5.95 7.95
CA ASP A 111 -32.23 5.08 8.40
C ASP A 111 -32.65 5.39 9.84
N SER A 112 -33.94 5.21 10.13
CA SER A 112 -34.49 5.41 11.48
C SER A 112 -34.23 4.18 12.36
N VAL A 113 -33.08 4.17 13.02
CA VAL A 113 -32.69 3.14 14.00
C VAL A 113 -32.70 3.76 15.41
N PRO A 114 -33.20 3.06 16.45
CA PRO A 114 -33.29 3.60 17.80
C PRO A 114 -31.91 3.65 18.50
N ILE A 115 -31.05 4.58 18.09
CA ILE A 115 -29.75 4.84 18.69
C ILE A 115 -29.68 6.25 19.27
N GLY A 116 -29.03 6.41 20.43
CA GLY A 116 -28.95 7.71 21.12
C GLY A 116 -27.91 8.67 20.55
N SER A 117 -26.75 8.16 20.13
CA SER A 117 -25.66 8.97 19.55
C SER A 117 -24.63 8.09 18.85
N ILE A 118 -23.99 8.63 17.80
CA ILE A 118 -22.82 8.02 17.17
C ILE A 118 -21.62 8.94 17.43
N ARG A 119 -20.52 8.40 17.98
CA ARG A 119 -19.33 9.20 18.29
C ARG A 119 -18.07 8.60 17.68
N CYS A 120 -17.18 9.46 17.20
CA CYS A 120 -15.84 9.10 16.79
C CYS A 120 -14.96 8.89 18.02
N LEU A 121 -14.44 7.68 18.23
CA LEU A 121 -13.43 7.42 19.28
C LEU A 121 -12.10 8.13 18.97
N ARG A 122 -11.76 8.19 17.69
CA ARG A 122 -10.62 8.93 17.16
C ARG A 122 -11.07 9.65 15.90
N GLY A 123 -10.67 10.90 15.75
CA GLY A 123 -10.97 11.68 14.55
C GLY A 123 -10.45 11.00 13.27
N PRO A 124 -11.05 11.30 12.12
CA PRO A 124 -10.62 10.73 10.85
C PRO A 124 -9.16 11.07 10.56
N THR A 125 -8.47 10.15 9.90
CA THR A 125 -7.08 10.37 9.48
C THR A 125 -7.01 11.39 8.33
N LYS A 126 -5.85 12.04 8.19
CA LYS A 126 -5.60 12.92 7.05
C LYS A 126 -5.60 12.08 5.76
N PRO A 127 -6.26 12.52 4.69
CA PRO A 127 -6.22 11.82 3.41
C PRO A 127 -4.78 11.75 2.89
N ILE A 128 -4.39 10.58 2.39
CA ILE A 128 -3.09 10.36 1.77
C ILE A 128 -3.28 10.50 0.25
N ALA A 129 -2.42 11.29 -0.40
CA ALA A 129 -2.50 11.49 -1.84
C ALA A 129 -2.20 10.19 -2.59
N ALA A 130 -2.86 10.01 -3.74
CA ALA A 130 -2.51 8.93 -4.65
C ALA A 130 -1.08 9.13 -5.16
N VAL A 131 -0.35 8.03 -5.37
CA VAL A 131 0.96 8.08 -6.00
C VAL A 131 0.77 8.31 -7.49
N THR A 132 1.07 9.51 -7.97
CA THR A 132 0.89 9.92 -9.36
C THR A 132 2.23 9.91 -10.08
N GLY A 133 2.64 8.74 -10.55
CA GLY A 133 3.84 8.55 -11.39
C GLY A 133 5.19 8.84 -10.70
N GLY A 134 6.26 8.75 -11.50
CA GLY A 134 7.62 9.16 -11.09
C GLY A 134 8.51 8.04 -10.54
N ALA A 135 9.63 8.45 -9.93
CA ALA A 135 10.69 7.56 -9.46
C ALA A 135 10.22 6.53 -8.41
N ILE A 136 9.18 6.84 -7.65
CA ILE A 136 8.65 5.95 -6.61
C ILE A 136 8.02 4.67 -7.18
N ASN A 137 7.37 4.73 -8.34
CA ASN A 137 6.83 3.54 -9.01
C ASN A 137 7.98 2.60 -9.42
N TRP A 138 9.06 3.16 -9.96
CA TRP A 138 10.24 2.37 -10.28
C TRP A 138 10.90 1.79 -9.03
N ARG A 139 11.01 2.55 -7.93
CA ARG A 139 11.52 2.04 -6.65
C ARG A 139 10.66 0.88 -6.12
N LEU A 140 9.33 0.97 -6.21
CA LEU A 140 8.40 -0.10 -5.83
C LEU A 140 8.51 -1.33 -6.74
N ILE A 141 8.74 -1.15 -8.04
CA ILE A 141 8.97 -2.26 -8.97
C ILE A 141 10.32 -2.94 -8.65
N SER A 142 11.38 -2.14 -8.47
CA SER A 142 12.69 -2.64 -8.06
C SER A 142 12.61 -3.42 -6.75
N HIS A 143 11.76 -2.97 -5.82
CA HIS A 143 11.50 -3.65 -4.55
C HIS A 143 10.98 -5.08 -4.72
N LEU A 144 10.09 -5.35 -5.69
CA LEU A 144 9.57 -6.70 -5.95
C LEU A 144 10.66 -7.69 -6.40
N SER A 145 11.79 -7.18 -6.88
CA SER A 145 12.92 -7.97 -7.38
C SER A 145 14.07 -8.07 -6.37
N ILE A 146 13.95 -7.48 -5.17
CA ILE A 146 15.04 -7.50 -4.18
C ILE A 146 15.21 -8.92 -3.62
N ASN A 147 16.40 -9.47 -3.83
CA ASN A 147 16.84 -10.69 -3.14
C ASN A 147 17.44 -10.31 -1.78
N PHE A 148 16.62 -10.37 -0.72
CA PHE A 148 17.04 -10.06 0.65
C PHE A 148 18.17 -10.97 1.17
N LEU A 149 18.38 -12.15 0.59
CA LEU A 149 19.50 -13.01 0.95
C LEU A 149 20.88 -12.46 0.53
N ALA A 150 20.95 -11.47 -0.36
CA ALA A 150 22.20 -10.81 -0.75
C ALA A 150 22.56 -9.61 0.16
N LEU A 151 21.80 -9.36 1.23
CA LEU A 151 22.03 -8.22 2.13
C LEU A 151 23.36 -8.30 2.90
N ASP A 152 23.91 -9.50 3.09
CA ASP A 152 25.18 -9.71 3.81
C ASP A 152 26.42 -9.35 2.95
N ASP A 153 26.29 -9.36 1.62
CA ASP A 153 27.38 -8.98 0.69
C ASP A 153 27.56 -7.46 0.56
N LEU A 154 26.68 -6.66 1.18
CA LEU A 154 26.80 -5.21 1.21
C LEU A 154 27.72 -4.79 2.36
N ALA A 155 28.97 -4.47 2.04
CA ALA A 155 29.92 -3.89 2.98
C ALA A 155 29.33 -2.65 3.72
N ASP A 156 29.80 -2.42 4.95
CA ASP A 156 29.56 -1.21 5.75
C ASP A 156 28.08 -0.81 5.97
N GLY A 157 27.23 -1.77 6.33
CA GLY A 157 25.87 -1.48 6.77
C GLY A 157 24.88 -1.18 5.63
N GLY A 158 25.23 -1.50 4.39
CA GLY A 158 24.33 -1.34 3.24
C GLY A 158 23.00 -2.08 3.40
N ALA A 159 22.94 -3.14 4.20
CA ALA A 159 21.69 -3.83 4.52
C ALA A 159 20.67 -2.95 5.27
N VAL A 160 21.16 -2.15 6.22
CA VAL A 160 20.34 -1.20 6.98
C VAL A 160 19.84 -0.09 6.06
N VAL A 161 20.73 0.44 5.21
CA VAL A 161 20.38 1.49 4.25
C VAL A 161 19.31 1.01 3.28
N ALA A 162 19.47 -0.19 2.72
CA ALA A 162 18.50 -0.78 1.81
C ALA A 162 17.13 -1.00 2.49
N LEU A 163 17.11 -1.53 3.72
CA LEU A 163 15.86 -1.73 4.46
C LEU A 163 15.22 -0.40 4.88
N ARG A 164 15.99 0.62 5.25
CA ARG A 164 15.47 1.97 5.53
C ARG A 164 14.85 2.61 4.29
N GLU A 165 15.54 2.57 3.15
CA GLU A 165 15.02 3.09 1.88
C GLU A 165 13.70 2.41 1.51
N LEU A 166 13.63 1.09 1.68
CA LEU A 166 12.41 0.32 1.49
C LEU A 166 11.29 0.78 2.40
N LEU A 167 11.54 0.84 3.71
CA LEU A 167 10.51 1.22 4.68
C LEU A 167 10.08 2.68 4.48
N ASN A 168 10.97 3.55 4.02
CA ASN A 168 10.68 4.95 3.69
C ASN A 168 9.66 5.08 2.55
N LEU A 169 9.62 4.16 1.58
CA LEU A 169 8.57 4.14 0.55
C LEU A 169 7.16 4.08 1.16
N TYR A 170 7.02 3.49 2.35
CA TYR A 170 5.78 3.38 3.09
C TYR A 170 5.64 4.49 4.15
N ALA A 171 6.72 4.82 4.86
CA ALA A 171 6.71 5.81 5.94
C ALA A 171 6.47 7.24 5.42
N GLU A 172 6.98 7.60 4.23
CA GLU A 172 6.72 8.92 3.62
C GLU A 172 5.23 9.20 3.36
N ARG A 173 4.42 8.15 3.27
CA ARG A 173 2.98 8.25 3.02
C ARG A 173 2.17 8.45 4.31
N GLY A 174 2.76 8.20 5.46
CA GLY A 174 2.08 8.25 6.75
C GLY A 174 2.50 9.45 7.60
N ASP A 175 2.29 9.34 8.91
CA ASP A 175 2.67 10.36 9.88
C ASP A 175 4.20 10.37 10.10
N GLY A 176 4.75 11.51 10.53
CA GLY A 176 6.16 11.68 10.84
C GLY A 176 6.69 10.69 11.88
N ALA A 177 5.81 10.17 12.75
CA ALA A 177 6.12 9.11 13.68
C ALA A 177 6.67 7.84 13.00
N TYR A 178 6.20 7.51 11.78
CA TYR A 178 6.70 6.35 11.05
C TYR A 178 8.13 6.56 10.56
N ARG A 179 8.50 7.78 10.15
CA ARG A 179 9.90 8.08 9.79
C ARG A 179 10.83 7.88 10.97
N GLY A 180 10.44 8.34 12.17
CA GLY A 180 11.19 8.05 13.39
C GLY A 180 11.39 6.56 13.63
N GLN A 181 10.35 5.74 13.41
CA GLN A 181 10.47 4.28 13.50
C GLN A 181 11.40 3.67 12.45
N VAL A 182 11.44 4.21 11.21
CA VAL A 182 12.39 3.75 10.18
C VAL A 182 13.82 4.16 10.54
N ASP A 183 14.01 5.39 11.00
CA ASP A 183 15.30 5.92 11.43
C ASP A 183 15.85 5.16 12.64
N SER A 184 14.98 4.57 13.46
CA SER A 184 15.36 3.71 14.59
C SER A 184 16.15 2.47 14.19
N LEU A 185 16.11 2.04 12.93
CA LEU A 185 16.78 0.83 12.44
C LEU A 185 18.31 0.99 12.42
N GLN A 186 19.00 0.49 13.45
CA GLN A 186 20.45 0.65 13.58
C GLN A 186 21.25 -0.50 12.95
N GLY A 187 20.65 -1.67 12.77
CA GLY A 187 21.37 -2.86 12.35
C GLY A 187 20.48 -3.94 11.77
N VAL A 188 20.96 -4.59 10.72
CA VAL A 188 20.38 -5.81 10.17
C VAL A 188 21.55 -6.74 9.91
N SER A 189 21.49 -7.97 10.42
CA SER A 189 22.48 -9.00 10.14
C SER A 189 21.79 -10.34 9.90
N THR A 190 22.37 -11.12 9.00
CA THR A 190 21.85 -12.45 8.67
C THR A 190 22.86 -13.52 9.03
N LYS A 191 22.39 -14.66 9.56
CA LYS A 191 23.24 -15.80 9.87
C LYS A 191 22.59 -17.08 9.39
N GLN A 192 23.35 -17.92 8.71
CA GLN A 192 22.87 -19.26 8.37
C GLN A 192 22.75 -20.09 9.65
N VAL A 193 21.58 -20.69 9.84
CA VAL A 193 21.26 -21.52 11.01
C VAL A 193 20.67 -22.85 10.57
N VAL A 194 20.85 -23.85 11.43
CA VAL A 194 20.19 -25.16 11.31
C VAL A 194 19.28 -25.32 12.52
N ARG A 195 18.01 -25.64 12.26
CA ARG A 195 16.94 -25.76 13.25
C ARG A 195 16.08 -26.95 12.88
N ARG A 196 15.41 -27.49 13.89
CA ARG A 196 14.34 -28.46 13.68
C ARG A 196 13.18 -27.77 12.99
N VAL A 197 12.74 -28.33 11.86
CA VAL A 197 11.58 -27.80 11.13
C VAL A 197 10.31 -28.16 11.92
N PRO A 198 9.39 -27.20 12.18
CA PRO A 198 8.11 -27.49 12.80
C PRO A 198 7.19 -28.16 11.78
N HIS A 199 7.29 -29.48 11.65
CA HIS A 199 6.44 -30.31 10.81
C HIS A 199 5.98 -31.55 11.56
N ASP A 200 4.76 -32.02 11.29
CA ASP A 200 4.24 -33.26 11.84
C ASP A 200 4.92 -34.45 11.17
N GLY A 201 5.78 -35.15 11.92
CA GLY A 201 6.54 -36.28 11.39
C GLY A 201 7.89 -36.49 12.08
N PRO A 202 8.82 -37.24 11.45
CA PRO A 202 10.16 -37.46 12.00
C PRO A 202 10.91 -36.13 12.15
N ILE A 203 11.86 -36.10 13.10
CA ILE A 203 12.66 -34.90 13.36
C ILE A 203 13.54 -34.62 12.13
N ILE A 204 13.21 -33.56 11.40
CA ILE A 204 13.98 -33.08 10.25
C ILE A 204 14.67 -31.77 10.63
N PHE A 205 15.95 -31.67 10.31
CA PHE A 205 16.72 -30.43 10.41
C PHE A 205 16.75 -29.74 9.06
N GLY A 206 16.32 -28.47 9.03
CA GLY A 206 16.39 -27.62 7.85
C GLY A 206 17.55 -26.64 7.97
N ARG A 207 18.04 -26.16 6.81
CA ARG A 207 18.84 -24.94 6.75
C ARG A 207 17.91 -23.74 6.62
N GLY A 208 18.21 -22.69 7.37
CA GLY A 208 17.46 -21.46 7.37
C GLY A 208 18.36 -20.26 7.61
N VAL A 209 17.73 -19.09 7.66
CA VAL A 209 18.41 -17.83 7.92
C VAL A 209 17.81 -17.20 9.17
N GLU A 210 18.66 -16.90 10.14
CA GLU A 210 18.35 -16.05 11.28
C GLU A 210 18.62 -14.60 10.87
N ILE A 211 17.62 -13.74 11.02
CA ILE A 211 17.68 -12.32 10.68
C ILE A 211 17.57 -11.54 11.99
N SER A 212 18.66 -10.92 12.39
CA SER A 212 18.71 -10.07 13.57
C SER A 212 18.48 -8.61 13.17
N VAL A 213 17.47 -7.98 13.75
CA VAL A 213 17.12 -6.58 13.54
C VAL A 213 17.39 -5.82 14.82
N LYS A 214 18.18 -4.75 14.75
CA LYS A 214 18.49 -3.85 15.87
C LYS A 214 17.75 -2.54 15.71
N LEU A 215 16.89 -2.22 16.68
CA LEU A 215 16.10 -0.99 16.73
C LEU A 215 16.48 -0.16 17.97
N ASP A 216 16.50 1.15 17.81
CA ASP A 216 16.60 2.10 18.92
C ASP A 216 15.21 2.44 19.48
N GLU A 217 14.95 2.04 20.72
CA GLU A 217 13.66 2.26 21.38
C GLU A 217 13.33 3.74 21.61
N ALA A 218 14.34 4.62 21.68
CA ALA A 218 14.13 6.04 21.92
C ALA A 218 13.26 6.69 20.82
N ALA A 219 13.33 6.17 19.60
CA ALA A 219 12.60 6.69 18.46
C ALA A 219 11.10 6.31 18.44
N PHE A 220 10.64 5.41 19.33
CA PHE A 220 9.25 4.95 19.38
C PHE A 220 8.36 5.80 20.31
N ALA A 221 8.89 6.84 20.95
CA ALA A 221 8.14 7.80 21.77
C ALA A 221 7.21 7.14 22.81
N GLY A 222 7.66 6.05 23.44
CA GLY A 222 6.90 5.29 24.44
C GLY A 222 6.07 4.13 23.89
N ALA A 223 6.03 3.93 22.57
CA ALA A 223 5.52 2.70 21.95
C ALA A 223 6.60 1.61 21.95
N SER A 224 6.18 0.34 21.87
CA SER A 224 7.12 -0.78 21.77
C SER A 224 7.53 -1.04 20.32
N PRO A 225 8.81 -1.33 20.03
CA PRO A 225 9.28 -1.76 18.70
C PRO A 225 8.72 -3.13 18.28
N PHE A 226 8.09 -3.87 19.20
CA PHE A 226 7.59 -5.22 18.97
C PHE A 226 6.64 -5.33 17.77
N MET A 227 5.73 -4.36 17.60
CA MET A 227 4.78 -4.37 16.46
C MET A 227 5.49 -4.27 15.12
N LEU A 228 6.52 -3.41 15.02
CA LEU A 228 7.34 -3.32 13.81
C LEU A 228 8.11 -4.62 13.58
N GLY A 229 8.66 -5.20 14.65
CA GLY A 229 9.34 -6.50 14.60
C GLY A 229 8.44 -7.63 14.06
N MET A 230 7.17 -7.68 14.47
CA MET A 230 6.20 -8.66 13.94
C MET A 230 5.93 -8.46 12.44
N VAL A 231 5.79 -7.20 11.99
CA VAL A 231 5.60 -6.89 10.56
C VAL A 231 6.84 -7.29 9.77
N LEU A 232 8.03 -7.01 10.28
CA LEU A 232 9.30 -7.38 9.66
C LEU A 232 9.49 -8.90 9.61
N GLU A 233 9.10 -9.64 10.65
CA GLU A 233 9.13 -11.11 10.64
C GLU A 233 8.31 -11.68 9.49
N HIS A 234 7.07 -11.23 9.35
CA HIS A 234 6.20 -11.68 8.27
C HIS A 234 6.68 -11.21 6.89
N PHE A 235 7.27 -10.02 6.84
CA PHE A 235 7.90 -9.50 5.64
C PHE A 235 9.07 -10.40 5.19
N PHE A 236 9.99 -10.74 6.07
CA PHE A 236 11.15 -11.56 5.70
C PHE A 236 10.74 -12.97 5.29
N ALA A 237 9.77 -13.58 5.97
CA ALA A 237 9.28 -14.91 5.60
C ALA A 237 8.72 -14.98 4.17
N ARG A 238 8.11 -13.89 3.67
CA ARG A 238 7.64 -13.83 2.27
C ARG A 238 8.77 -13.72 1.24
N HIS A 239 9.96 -13.29 1.65
CA HIS A 239 11.11 -13.10 0.76
C HIS A 239 12.12 -14.24 0.81
N VAL A 240 11.95 -15.20 1.73
CA VAL A 240 12.76 -16.42 1.76
C VAL A 240 12.27 -17.43 0.73
N ALA A 241 13.19 -18.19 0.14
CA ALA A 241 12.87 -19.24 -0.82
C ALA A 241 12.01 -20.36 -0.20
N LEU A 242 11.18 -21.02 -1.04
CA LEU A 242 10.22 -22.07 -0.67
C LEU A 242 10.77 -23.21 0.22
N ASN A 243 12.07 -23.50 0.16
CA ASN A 243 12.69 -24.61 0.88
C ASN A 243 13.59 -24.17 2.04
N THR A 244 13.47 -22.91 2.47
CA THR A 244 14.27 -22.32 3.53
C THR A 244 13.31 -21.70 4.55
N TYR A 245 13.65 -21.76 5.83
CA TYR A 245 12.92 -21.01 6.86
C TYR A 245 13.66 -19.73 7.23
N SER A 246 12.90 -18.74 7.68
CA SER A 246 13.40 -17.54 8.32
C SER A 246 13.09 -17.54 9.81
N GLU A 247 14.06 -17.16 10.62
CA GLU A 247 13.89 -16.87 12.04
C GLU A 247 14.22 -15.39 12.25
N THR A 248 13.32 -14.60 12.84
CA THR A 248 13.58 -13.18 13.09
C THR A 248 13.85 -12.94 14.56
N VAL A 249 14.89 -12.17 14.87
CA VAL A 249 15.27 -11.79 16.23
C VAL A 249 15.29 -10.27 16.32
N LEU A 250 14.50 -9.72 17.22
CA LEU A 250 14.47 -8.30 17.49
C LEU A 250 15.37 -7.98 18.68
N HIS A 251 16.31 -7.06 18.47
CA HIS A 251 17.19 -6.52 19.49
C HIS A 251 16.95 -5.03 19.69
N SER A 252 16.98 -4.61 20.95
CA SER A 252 17.13 -3.24 21.38
C SER A 252 18.61 -2.86 21.44
N VAL A 253 18.93 -1.63 21.07
CA VAL A 253 20.27 -1.06 21.32
C VAL A 253 20.58 -0.98 22.81
N SER A 254 19.57 -0.69 23.65
CA SER A 254 19.73 -0.45 25.08
C SER A 254 19.56 -1.70 25.93
N HIS A 255 18.66 -2.60 25.56
CA HIS A 255 18.20 -3.72 26.40
C HIS A 255 18.57 -5.12 25.89
N GLY A 256 19.20 -5.25 24.71
CA GLY A 256 19.58 -6.55 24.15
C GLY A 256 18.42 -7.25 23.42
N GLU A 257 18.32 -8.57 23.48
CA GLU A 257 17.25 -9.33 22.80
C GLU A 257 15.87 -9.03 23.40
N ILE A 258 14.96 -8.46 22.60
CA ILE A 258 13.57 -8.19 22.99
C ILE A 258 12.73 -9.45 22.78
N TYR A 259 12.80 -10.02 21.58
CA TYR A 259 11.98 -11.16 21.21
C TYR A 259 12.56 -11.92 20.01
N ARG A 260 12.31 -13.22 20.00
CA ARG A 260 12.68 -14.15 18.93
C ARG A 260 11.44 -14.89 18.48
N TRP A 261 11.07 -14.69 17.23
CA TRP A 261 9.94 -15.39 16.64
C TRP A 261 10.32 -16.82 16.25
N PRO A 262 9.39 -17.78 16.32
CA PRO A 262 9.64 -19.14 15.86
C PRO A 262 9.95 -19.16 14.36
N ALA A 263 10.70 -20.17 13.92
CA ALA A 263 11.04 -20.35 12.52
C ALA A 263 9.77 -20.48 11.65
N ARG A 264 9.66 -19.62 10.63
CA ARG A 264 8.57 -19.65 9.64
C ARG A 264 9.09 -20.17 8.30
N ILE A 265 8.36 -21.11 7.70
CA ILE A 265 8.63 -21.62 6.36
C ILE A 265 8.28 -20.52 5.35
N GLY A 266 9.08 -20.37 4.29
CA GLY A 266 8.84 -19.35 3.27
C GLY A 266 7.51 -19.55 2.54
N ASP A 267 6.70 -18.48 2.45
CA ASP A 267 5.34 -18.51 1.86
C ASP A 267 5.33 -18.08 0.38
N LYS A 268 6.46 -18.20 -0.34
CA LYS A 268 6.54 -17.77 -1.75
C LYS A 268 5.71 -18.73 -2.63
N PRO A 269 4.65 -18.28 -3.31
CA PRO A 269 3.89 -19.15 -4.20
C PRO A 269 4.75 -19.60 -5.39
N LEU A 270 4.64 -20.88 -5.77
CA LEU A 270 5.18 -21.40 -7.03
C LEU A 270 4.42 -20.71 -8.18
N ILE A 271 5.14 -19.98 -9.03
CA ILE A 271 4.60 -19.42 -10.29
C ILE A 271 4.58 -20.53 -11.33
#